data_AF-A0A3D4EGG2-F1
#
_entry.id   AF-A0A3D4EGG2-F1
#
_cell.length_a   1.000
_cell.length_b   1.000
_cell.length_c   1.000
_cell.angle_alpha   90.00
_cell.angle_beta   90.00
_cell.angle_gamma   90.00
#
_symmetry.space_group_name_H-M   'P 1'
#
loop_
_entity.id
_entity.type
_entity.pdbx_description
1 polymer ?
#
loop_
_entity_poly.entity_id
_entity_poly.type
_entity_poly.pdbx_seq_one_letter_code
_entity_poly.pdbx_strand_id
1 'polypeptide(L)'
;MEEKKNSKKKTIIIVLLVLLALAVLAFFLFRDGGALSLAPAVTVETPNKMSQSDRDEFTLDVTLSDLRDGLYPAASFSINFDSNKLEFLGLEEGNVVVPCEKKANGAVTELPDWGVNVERSNEIGQINVMYIDLSGGRRAFSKDLLPDGDRVLFRLRFKLRGSVQSGDIIEISFADAVFAASDEKDSLASVKNTLKTRSGRVVIGD
;
A
#
# COMPACT_ATOMS: atom_id res chain seq x y z
N MET A 1 33.79 40.47 -36.55
CA MET A 1 33.68 40.40 -35.07
C MET A 1 32.23 40.24 -34.59
N GLU A 2 31.24 40.57 -35.42
CA GLU A 2 29.80 40.52 -35.09
C GLU A 2 29.18 39.11 -35.09
N GLU A 3 29.55 38.23 -36.04
CA GLU A 3 29.02 36.86 -36.13
C GLU A 3 29.32 36.01 -34.89
N LYS A 4 30.53 36.13 -34.34
CA LYS A 4 30.97 35.37 -33.16
C LYS A 4 30.20 35.77 -31.88
N LYS A 5 29.75 37.03 -31.81
CA LYS A 5 28.92 37.55 -30.71
C LYS A 5 27.48 37.04 -30.79
N ASN A 6 26.96 36.90 -32.02
CA ASN A 6 25.60 36.41 -32.26
C ASN A 6 25.45 34.90 -32.02
N SER A 7 26.48 34.13 -32.39
CA SER A 7 26.56 32.69 -32.09
C SER A 7 26.53 32.41 -30.58
N LYS A 8 27.34 33.12 -29.77
CA LYS A 8 27.33 32.99 -28.30
C LYS A 8 25.98 33.33 -27.67
N LYS A 9 25.29 34.36 -28.16
CA LYS A 9 23.93 34.71 -27.69
C LYS A 9 22.92 33.60 -27.96
N LYS A 10 22.96 33.00 -29.16
CA LYS A 10 22.09 31.86 -29.49
C LYS A 10 22.36 30.65 -28.59
N THR A 11 23.62 30.33 -28.31
CA THR A 11 23.99 29.24 -27.39
C THR A 11 23.48 29.49 -25.97
N ILE A 12 23.62 30.71 -25.44
CA ILE A 12 23.11 31.06 -24.10
C ILE A 12 21.59 30.91 -24.03
N ILE A 13 20.86 31.37 -25.05
CA ILE A 13 19.39 31.25 -25.10
C ILE A 13 18.96 29.78 -25.11
N ILE A 14 19.64 28.94 -25.90
CA ILE A 14 19.34 27.50 -25.95
C ILE A 14 19.58 26.84 -24.58
N VAL A 15 20.70 27.15 -23.92
CA VAL A 15 21.00 26.63 -22.58
C VAL A 15 19.93 27.05 -21.57
N LEU A 16 19.48 28.31 -21.63
CA LEU A 16 18.44 28.84 -20.73
C LEU A 16 17.08 28.16 -20.96
N LEU A 17 16.72 27.90 -22.22
CA LEU A 17 15.50 27.16 -22.58
C LEU A 17 15.55 25.71 -22.11
N VAL A 18 16.70 25.04 -22.25
CA VAL A 18 16.89 23.66 -21.76
C VAL A 18 16.79 23.62 -20.23
N LEU A 19 17.42 24.57 -19.52
CA LEU A 19 17.33 24.65 -18.06
C LEU A 19 15.89 24.93 -17.60
N LEU A 20 15.17 25.80 -18.30
CA LEU A 20 13.77 26.07 -18.00
C LEU A 20 12.89 24.84 -18.24
N ALA A 21 13.11 24.10 -19.33
CA ALA A 21 12.40 22.85 -19.60
C ALA A 21 12.68 21.78 -18.53
N LEU A 22 13.92 21.66 -18.06
CA LEU A 22 14.30 20.77 -16.96
C LEU A 22 13.67 21.20 -15.64
N ALA A 23 13.63 22.50 -15.35
CA ALA A 23 12.99 23.03 -14.14
C ALA A 23 11.47 22.79 -14.15
N VAL A 24 10.82 22.95 -15.30
CA VAL A 24 9.39 22.65 -15.48
C VAL A 24 9.13 21.15 -15.36
N LEU A 25 9.96 20.31 -15.97
CA LEU A 25 9.87 18.85 -15.82
C LEU A 25 10.04 18.42 -14.37
N ALA A 26 11.07 18.94 -13.69
CA ALA A 26 11.29 18.72 -12.27
C ALA A 26 10.08 19.19 -11.45
N PHE A 27 9.55 20.38 -11.75
CA PHE A 27 8.34 20.87 -11.10
C PHE A 27 7.18 19.89 -11.26
N PHE A 28 6.91 19.35 -12.45
CA PHE A 28 5.87 18.33 -12.63
C PHE A 28 6.18 17.00 -11.92
N LEU A 29 7.44 16.60 -11.83
CA LEU A 29 7.85 15.42 -11.06
C LEU A 29 7.68 15.63 -9.54
N PHE A 30 7.87 16.84 -9.02
CA PHE A 30 7.85 17.12 -7.58
C PHE A 30 6.55 17.76 -7.06
N ARG A 31 5.69 18.31 -7.93
CA ARG A 31 4.50 19.09 -7.56
C ARG A 31 3.42 18.27 -6.88
N ASP A 32 3.25 17.02 -7.30
CA ASP A 32 2.17 16.14 -6.81
C ASP A 32 2.73 14.85 -6.14
N GLY A 33 3.96 14.92 -5.61
CA GLY A 33 4.64 13.75 -5.01
C GLY A 33 5.05 12.67 -6.02
N GLY A 34 5.39 13.08 -7.26
CA GLY A 34 5.70 12.17 -8.35
C GLY A 34 6.96 11.33 -8.11
N ALA A 35 6.96 10.14 -8.74
CA ALA A 35 7.99 9.11 -9.00
C ALA A 35 9.09 8.77 -7.95
N LEU A 36 9.48 9.69 -7.07
CA LEU A 36 10.48 9.59 -6.01
C LEU A 36 9.87 9.97 -4.65
N SER A 37 8.60 9.61 -4.40
CA SER A 37 8.06 9.71 -3.04
C SER A 37 8.77 8.68 -2.16
N LEU A 38 9.62 9.16 -1.25
CA LEU A 38 10.25 8.35 -0.18
C LEU A 38 9.25 7.92 0.90
N ALA A 39 7.98 8.32 0.79
CA ALA A 39 6.97 7.94 1.75
C ALA A 39 6.70 6.43 1.64
N PRO A 40 6.63 5.71 2.76
CA PRO A 40 6.04 4.38 2.83
C PRO A 40 4.74 4.30 2.04
N ALA A 41 4.51 3.16 1.40
CA ALA A 41 3.29 2.87 0.66
C ALA A 41 2.72 1.53 1.07
N VAL A 42 1.40 1.45 1.18
CA VAL A 42 0.67 0.17 1.19
C VAL A 42 -0.02 -0.05 -0.14
N THR A 43 0.06 -1.29 -0.64
CA THR A 43 -0.46 -1.67 -1.96
C THR A 43 -1.32 -2.90 -1.82
N VAL A 44 -2.48 -2.92 -2.48
CA VAL A 44 -3.20 -4.17 -2.76
C VAL A 44 -2.74 -4.66 -4.11
N GLU A 45 -2.10 -5.82 -4.15
CA GLU A 45 -1.60 -6.39 -5.41
C GLU A 45 -2.77 -6.78 -6.32
N THR A 46 -2.61 -6.49 -7.61
CA THR A 46 -3.57 -6.87 -8.64
C THR A 46 -3.24 -8.30 -9.09
N PRO A 47 -4.18 -9.25 -8.99
CA PRO A 47 -3.93 -10.61 -9.46
C PRO A 47 -3.86 -10.63 -10.99
N ASN A 48 -3.44 -11.76 -11.53
CA ASN A 48 -3.65 -12.03 -12.94
C ASN A 48 -5.15 -12.02 -13.27
N LYS A 49 -5.47 -11.77 -14.54
CA LYS A 49 -6.85 -11.83 -15.03
C LYS A 49 -7.48 -13.18 -14.65
N MET A 50 -8.69 -13.13 -14.10
CA MET A 50 -9.44 -14.30 -13.64
C MET A 50 -10.58 -14.62 -14.60
N SER A 51 -10.87 -15.92 -14.78
CA SER A 51 -12.06 -16.35 -15.52
C SER A 51 -13.33 -16.07 -14.71
N GLN A 52 -14.40 -15.64 -15.37
CA GLN A 52 -15.72 -15.51 -14.74
C GLN A 52 -16.27 -16.84 -14.19
N SER A 53 -15.76 -17.96 -14.73
CA SER A 53 -16.11 -19.31 -14.31
C SER A 53 -15.32 -19.81 -13.11
N ASP A 54 -14.31 -19.05 -12.68
CA ASP A 54 -13.54 -19.37 -11.48
C ASP A 54 -14.45 -19.31 -10.24
N ARG A 55 -14.38 -20.37 -9.44
CA ARG A 55 -15.15 -20.55 -8.21
C ARG A 55 -14.26 -20.82 -7.01
N ASP A 56 -12.95 -20.92 -7.24
CA ASP A 56 -11.98 -21.14 -6.18
C ASP A 56 -11.77 -19.85 -5.40
N GLU A 57 -11.27 -20.03 -4.18
CA GLU A 57 -10.85 -18.91 -3.35
C GLU A 57 -9.52 -18.36 -3.89
N PHE A 58 -9.36 -17.06 -3.84
CA PHE A 58 -8.11 -16.40 -4.22
C PHE A 58 -7.73 -15.36 -3.18
N THR A 59 -6.45 -15.01 -3.19
CA THR A 59 -5.87 -14.06 -2.23
C THR A 59 -5.30 -12.83 -2.94
N LEU A 60 -5.47 -11.67 -2.32
CA LEU A 60 -4.80 -10.44 -2.71
C LEU A 60 -3.85 -10.01 -1.60
N ASP A 61 -2.57 -9.92 -1.92
CA ASP A 61 -1.56 -9.50 -0.95
C ASP A 61 -1.69 -8.00 -0.67
N VAL A 62 -1.64 -7.64 0.61
CA VAL A 62 -1.49 -6.25 1.05
C VAL A 62 -0.05 -6.03 1.46
N THR A 63 0.70 -5.34 0.61
CA THR A 63 2.16 -5.18 0.72
C THR A 63 2.52 -3.81 1.28
N LEU A 64 3.62 -3.75 2.02
CA LEU A 64 4.19 -2.53 2.58
C LEU A 64 5.55 -2.24 1.96
N SER A 65 5.74 -1.07 1.35
CA SER A 65 6.99 -0.77 0.67
C SER A 65 8.15 -0.52 1.62
N ASP A 66 7.92 0.17 2.75
CA ASP A 66 8.91 0.50 3.77
C ASP A 66 8.22 1.03 5.03
N LEU A 67 8.98 1.27 6.10
CA LEU A 67 8.58 2.11 7.24
C LEU A 67 9.60 3.22 7.46
N ARG A 68 9.18 4.29 8.14
CA ARG A 68 10.13 5.26 8.71
C ARG A 68 10.67 4.68 10.02
N ASP A 69 11.78 5.24 10.49
CA ASP A 69 12.31 4.90 11.80
C ASP A 69 11.27 5.28 12.87
N GLY A 70 10.94 4.34 13.74
CA GLY A 70 9.88 4.49 14.71
C GLY A 70 9.29 3.15 15.14
N LEU A 71 8.42 3.22 16.15
CA LEU A 71 7.63 2.09 16.64
C LEU A 71 6.16 2.38 16.41
N TYR A 72 5.49 1.45 15.73
CA TYR A 72 4.08 1.55 15.41
C TYR A 72 3.29 0.47 16.16
N PRO A 73 2.84 0.74 17.41
CA PRO A 73 2.08 -0.21 18.21
C PRO A 73 0.68 -0.50 17.64
N ALA A 74 0.16 0.30 16.71
CA ALA A 74 -1.13 0.02 16.09
C ALA A 74 -1.10 0.30 14.59
N ALA A 75 -1.91 -0.46 13.85
CA ALA A 75 -2.13 -0.23 12.43
C ALA A 75 -3.59 -0.51 12.09
N SER A 76 -4.15 0.25 11.16
CA SER A 76 -5.53 0.07 10.69
C SER A 76 -5.66 0.35 9.21
N PHE A 77 -6.51 -0.43 8.53
CA PHE A 77 -6.78 -0.31 7.10
C PHE A 77 -8.28 -0.43 6.85
N SER A 78 -8.82 0.52 6.09
CA SER A 78 -10.17 0.43 5.51
C SER A 78 -10.04 0.23 4.01
N ILE A 79 -10.58 -0.88 3.51
CA ILE A 79 -10.47 -1.29 2.10
C ILE A 79 -11.87 -1.55 1.54
N ASN A 80 -12.28 -0.78 0.55
CA ASN A 80 -13.56 -0.96 -0.12
C ASN A 80 -13.46 -2.05 -1.19
N PHE A 81 -14.57 -2.78 -1.37
CA PHE A 81 -14.75 -3.75 -2.44
C PHE A 81 -16.24 -3.83 -2.82
N ASP A 82 -16.54 -4.30 -4.04
CA ASP A 82 -17.93 -4.54 -4.43
C ASP A 82 -18.42 -5.89 -3.87
N SER A 83 -19.18 -5.85 -2.77
CA SER A 83 -19.71 -7.04 -2.12
C SER A 83 -20.80 -7.77 -2.93
N ASN A 84 -21.33 -7.15 -3.99
CA ASN A 84 -22.20 -7.86 -4.92
C ASN A 84 -21.40 -8.77 -5.85
N LYS A 85 -20.14 -8.43 -6.15
CA LYS A 85 -19.26 -9.14 -7.09
C LYS A 85 -18.27 -10.07 -6.38
N LEU A 86 -17.83 -9.70 -5.19
CA LEU A 86 -16.89 -10.47 -4.38
C LEU A 86 -17.49 -10.83 -3.03
N GLU A 87 -17.10 -11.98 -2.53
CA GLU A 87 -17.33 -12.41 -1.16
C GLU A 87 -16.00 -12.37 -0.42
N PHE A 88 -15.91 -11.54 0.61
CA PHE A 88 -14.73 -11.52 1.49
C PHE A 88 -14.82 -12.66 2.49
N LEU A 89 -13.77 -13.47 2.59
CA LEU A 89 -13.74 -14.68 3.42
C LEU A 89 -12.91 -14.52 4.69
N GLY A 90 -12.10 -13.47 4.77
CA GLY A 90 -11.21 -13.21 5.91
C GLY A 90 -9.79 -12.92 5.46
N LEU A 91 -8.87 -13.02 6.41
CA LEU A 91 -7.45 -12.75 6.20
C LEU A 91 -6.65 -14.05 6.22
N GLU A 92 -5.58 -14.11 5.43
CA GLU A 92 -4.45 -14.99 5.71
C GLU A 92 -3.26 -14.18 6.22
N GLU A 93 -2.41 -14.85 6.97
CA GLU A 93 -1.19 -14.27 7.50
C GLU A 93 -0.27 -13.82 6.36
N GLY A 94 0.41 -12.70 6.58
CA GLY A 94 1.49 -12.21 5.72
C GLY A 94 2.84 -12.79 6.12
N ASN A 95 3.89 -12.01 5.97
CA ASN A 95 5.25 -12.35 6.41
C ASN A 95 5.95 -11.22 7.20
N VAL A 96 5.32 -10.05 7.33
CA VAL A 96 5.81 -8.99 8.20
C VAL A 96 5.53 -9.38 9.65
N VAL A 97 6.59 -9.38 10.46
CA VAL A 97 6.55 -9.82 11.86
C VAL A 97 6.71 -8.64 12.82
N VAL A 98 6.28 -8.86 14.05
CA VAL A 98 6.51 -7.97 15.20
C VAL A 98 7.40 -8.67 16.24
N PRO A 99 8.09 -7.95 17.13
CA PRO A 99 8.82 -8.59 18.21
C PRO A 99 7.86 -9.34 19.15
N CYS A 100 8.35 -10.39 19.79
CA CYS A 100 7.60 -11.10 20.82
C CYS A 100 8.51 -11.49 21.99
N GLU A 101 7.89 -11.89 23.11
CA GLU A 101 8.64 -12.52 24.19
C GLU A 101 9.24 -13.83 23.69
N LYS A 102 10.49 -14.10 24.08
CA LYS A 102 11.23 -15.28 23.62
C LYS A 102 10.40 -16.55 23.83
N LYS A 103 9.96 -17.15 22.72
CA LYS A 103 9.18 -18.39 22.72
C LYS A 103 10.06 -19.58 23.09
N ALA A 104 9.44 -20.70 23.46
CA ALA A 104 10.15 -21.93 23.82
C ALA A 104 11.06 -22.46 22.70
N ASN A 105 10.70 -22.20 21.43
CA ASN A 105 11.50 -22.54 20.25
C ASN A 105 12.65 -21.55 19.97
N GLY A 106 12.84 -20.54 20.82
CA GLY A 106 13.87 -19.51 20.68
C GLY A 106 13.49 -18.34 19.78
N ALA A 107 12.32 -18.35 19.13
CA ALA A 107 11.85 -17.24 18.31
C ALA A 107 11.63 -15.98 19.17
N VAL A 108 12.01 -14.83 18.62
CA VAL A 108 11.86 -13.50 19.24
C VAL A 108 10.99 -12.57 18.41
N THR A 109 10.37 -13.10 17.35
CA THR A 109 9.39 -12.43 16.51
C THR A 109 8.18 -13.32 16.29
N GLU A 110 7.04 -12.72 15.95
CA GLU A 110 5.82 -13.42 15.60
C GLU A 110 4.99 -12.64 14.58
N LEU A 111 4.05 -13.32 13.95
CA LEU A 111 3.10 -12.65 13.06
C LEU A 111 2.11 -11.83 13.89
N PRO A 112 1.76 -10.61 13.44
CA PRO A 112 0.76 -9.78 14.11
C PRO A 112 -0.63 -10.45 14.04
N ASP A 113 -1.39 -10.34 15.13
CA ASP A 113 -2.77 -10.81 15.20
C ASP A 113 -3.73 -9.72 14.70
N TRP A 114 -4.21 -9.86 13.46
CA TRP A 114 -5.09 -8.89 12.81
C TRP A 114 -6.56 -9.15 13.13
N GLY A 115 -7.22 -8.16 13.71
CA GLY A 115 -8.67 -8.16 13.91
C GLY A 115 -9.43 -7.71 12.66
N VAL A 116 -10.49 -8.45 12.30
CA VAL A 116 -11.42 -8.11 11.22
C VAL A 116 -12.81 -8.70 11.50
N ASN A 117 -13.88 -8.04 11.04
CA ASN A 117 -15.24 -8.59 11.07
C ASN A 117 -15.69 -8.94 9.66
N VAL A 118 -15.67 -10.22 9.30
CA VAL A 118 -15.97 -10.72 7.95
C VAL A 118 -17.43 -10.47 7.56
N GLU A 119 -18.38 -10.77 8.46
CA GLU A 119 -19.81 -10.59 8.23
C GLU A 119 -20.12 -9.14 7.92
N ARG A 120 -19.68 -8.24 8.81
CA ARG A 120 -19.89 -6.80 8.65
C ARG A 120 -19.24 -6.28 7.38
N SER A 121 -18.06 -6.79 7.02
CA SER A 121 -17.34 -6.36 5.81
C SER A 121 -18.14 -6.64 4.54
N ASN A 122 -18.77 -7.81 4.46
CA ASN A 122 -19.63 -8.16 3.33
C ASN A 122 -20.94 -7.37 3.30
N GLU A 123 -21.52 -7.07 4.47
CA GLU A 123 -22.73 -6.24 4.56
C GLU A 123 -22.54 -4.83 3.98
N ILE A 124 -21.37 -4.22 4.21
CA ILE A 124 -21.12 -2.82 3.83
C ILE A 124 -20.17 -2.63 2.63
N GLY A 125 -19.55 -3.70 2.13
CA GLY A 125 -18.55 -3.60 1.06
C GLY A 125 -17.26 -2.91 1.49
N GLN A 126 -16.89 -3.03 2.77
CA GLN A 126 -15.67 -2.43 3.32
C GLN A 126 -15.04 -3.32 4.38
N ILE A 127 -13.78 -3.68 4.18
CA ILE A 127 -12.96 -4.46 5.08
C ILE A 127 -12.23 -3.50 6.01
N ASN A 128 -12.48 -3.63 7.31
CA ASN A 128 -11.80 -2.88 8.35
C ASN A 128 -10.89 -3.81 9.12
N VAL A 129 -9.59 -3.68 8.90
CA VAL A 129 -8.54 -4.49 9.53
C VAL A 129 -7.83 -3.65 10.58
N MET A 130 -7.57 -4.22 11.75
CA MET A 130 -6.91 -3.52 12.84
C MET A 130 -5.93 -4.43 13.58
N TYR A 131 -4.76 -3.88 13.91
CA TYR A 131 -3.79 -4.45 14.83
C TYR A 131 -3.56 -3.46 15.98
N ILE A 132 -3.53 -3.96 17.22
CA ILE A 132 -3.18 -3.16 18.40
C ILE A 132 -2.24 -3.98 19.30
N ASP A 133 -1.08 -3.43 19.58
CA ASP A 133 -0.16 -3.91 20.60
C ASP A 133 -0.62 -3.49 22.00
N LEU A 134 -1.14 -4.44 22.76
CA LEU A 134 -1.56 -4.27 24.15
C LEU A 134 -0.40 -4.42 25.16
N SER A 135 0.82 -4.70 24.70
CA SER A 135 2.00 -4.92 25.54
C SER A 135 2.81 -3.65 25.85
N GLY A 136 2.33 -2.49 25.41
CA GLY A 136 2.99 -1.20 25.64
C GLY A 136 4.17 -0.93 24.70
N GLY A 137 4.10 -1.39 23.45
CA GLY A 137 5.09 -1.16 22.41
C GLY A 137 6.09 -2.30 22.19
N ARG A 138 6.03 -3.38 22.98
CA ARG A 138 6.93 -4.54 22.83
C ARG A 138 6.62 -5.41 21.62
N ARG A 139 5.46 -5.21 20.99
CA ARG A 139 5.06 -5.86 19.73
C ARG A 139 4.74 -4.82 18.65
N ALA A 140 5.37 -3.65 18.71
CA ALA A 140 5.19 -2.64 17.68
C ALA A 140 5.87 -3.04 16.37
N PHE A 141 5.30 -2.63 15.24
CA PHE A 141 6.02 -2.70 13.97
C PHE A 141 7.20 -1.75 13.99
N SER A 142 8.29 -2.15 13.36
CA SER A 142 9.47 -1.32 13.16
C SER A 142 10.07 -1.61 11.79
N LYS A 143 10.82 -0.63 11.27
CA LYS A 143 11.56 -0.79 10.01
C LYS A 143 12.56 -1.96 10.07
N ASP A 144 13.21 -2.14 11.21
CA ASP A 144 14.27 -3.13 11.42
C ASP A 144 13.81 -4.59 11.30
N LEU A 145 12.50 -4.84 11.41
CA LEU A 145 11.92 -6.17 11.30
C LEU A 145 11.22 -6.43 9.96
N LEU A 146 11.28 -5.48 9.03
CA LEU A 146 10.77 -5.70 7.68
C LEU A 146 11.67 -6.73 6.97
N PRO A 147 11.09 -7.79 6.38
CA PRO A 147 11.87 -8.76 5.63
C PRO A 147 12.49 -8.15 4.37
N ASP A 148 13.57 -8.78 3.91
CA ASP A 148 14.09 -8.57 2.57
C ASP A 148 13.11 -9.17 1.53
N GLY A 149 12.89 -8.46 0.42
CA GLY A 149 11.93 -8.87 -0.62
C GLY A 149 10.50 -8.42 -0.33
N ASP A 150 9.53 -9.28 -0.61
CA ASP A 150 8.11 -8.96 -0.47
C ASP A 150 7.71 -8.82 1.00
N ARG A 151 7.00 -7.75 1.32
CA ARG A 151 6.63 -7.34 2.68
C ARG A 151 5.12 -7.36 2.81
N VAL A 152 4.56 -8.56 2.94
CA VAL A 152 3.12 -8.79 3.00
C VAL A 152 2.64 -8.63 4.45
N LEU A 153 1.75 -7.68 4.70
CA LEU A 153 1.14 -7.47 6.02
C LEU A 153 0.13 -8.59 6.34
N PHE A 154 -0.75 -8.83 5.37
CA PHE A 154 -1.80 -9.85 5.38
C PHE A 154 -2.30 -10.05 3.95
N ARG A 155 -3.08 -11.11 3.73
CA ARG A 155 -3.71 -11.40 2.44
C ARG A 155 -5.21 -11.35 2.57
N LEU A 156 -5.87 -10.61 1.69
CA LEU A 156 -7.33 -10.60 1.63
C LEU A 156 -7.81 -11.84 0.90
N ARG A 157 -8.63 -12.67 1.53
CA ARG A 157 -9.24 -13.84 0.90
C ARG A 157 -10.58 -13.47 0.30
N PHE A 158 -10.77 -13.82 -0.96
CA PHE A 158 -12.00 -13.57 -1.69
C PHE A 158 -12.47 -14.79 -2.45
N LYS A 159 -13.75 -14.73 -2.82
CA LYS A 159 -14.37 -15.59 -3.81
C LYS A 159 -15.21 -14.75 -4.77
N LEU A 160 -15.22 -15.12 -6.05
CA LEU A 160 -16.11 -14.50 -7.03
C LEU A 160 -17.57 -14.90 -6.74
N ARG A 161 -18.47 -13.92 -6.70
CA ARG A 161 -19.91 -14.17 -6.66
C ARG A 161 -20.45 -14.45 -8.07
N GLY A 162 -21.58 -15.13 -8.15
CA GLY A 162 -22.20 -15.51 -9.44
C GLY A 162 -22.71 -14.34 -10.29
N SER A 163 -22.70 -13.12 -9.74
CA SER A 163 -23.06 -11.87 -10.44
C SER A 163 -21.95 -11.33 -11.35
N VAL A 164 -20.73 -11.88 -11.24
CA VAL A 164 -19.56 -11.48 -12.02
C VAL A 164 -19.74 -11.85 -13.50
N GLN A 165 -19.32 -10.94 -14.38
CA GLN A 165 -19.41 -11.07 -15.84
C GLN A 165 -18.03 -10.82 -16.48
N SER A 166 -17.77 -11.50 -17.61
CA SER A 166 -16.61 -11.22 -18.46
C SER A 166 -16.56 -9.72 -18.84
N GLY A 167 -15.41 -9.08 -18.62
CA GLY A 167 -15.22 -7.65 -18.79
C GLY A 167 -15.35 -6.81 -17.51
N ASP A 168 -15.83 -7.38 -16.40
CA ASP A 168 -15.86 -6.68 -15.11
C ASP A 168 -14.44 -6.29 -14.67
N ILE A 169 -14.30 -5.05 -14.16
CA ILE A 169 -13.10 -4.58 -13.45
C ILE A 169 -13.56 -4.20 -12.04
N ILE A 170 -13.24 -5.05 -11.07
CA ILE A 170 -13.67 -4.89 -9.69
C ILE A 170 -12.55 -4.20 -8.91
N GLU A 171 -12.77 -2.97 -8.48
CA GLU A 171 -11.76 -2.20 -7.74
C GLU A 171 -11.67 -2.64 -6.27
N ILE A 172 -10.45 -2.72 -5.75
CA ILE A 172 -10.14 -2.95 -4.33
C ILE A 172 -9.33 -1.75 -3.84
N SER A 173 -9.99 -0.81 -3.18
CA SER A 173 -9.42 0.52 -2.91
C SER A 173 -9.30 0.84 -1.43
N PHE A 174 -8.20 1.49 -1.05
CA PHE A 174 -8.06 2.01 0.30
C PHE A 174 -8.96 3.23 0.50
N ALA A 175 -9.83 3.18 1.51
CA ALA A 175 -10.49 4.35 2.06
C ALA A 175 -9.58 5.07 3.07
N ASP A 176 -8.88 4.30 3.91
CA ASP A 176 -7.92 4.80 4.89
C ASP A 176 -6.84 3.76 5.19
N ALA A 177 -5.66 4.22 5.62
CA ALA A 177 -4.55 3.38 6.03
C ALA A 177 -3.68 4.14 7.03
N VAL A 178 -3.41 3.53 8.18
CA VAL A 178 -2.69 4.16 9.29
C VAL A 178 -1.72 3.17 9.94
N PHE A 179 -0.52 3.63 10.24
CA PHE A 179 0.36 3.09 11.27
C PHE A 179 0.54 4.16 12.35
N ALA A 180 -0.01 3.91 13.53
CA ALA A 180 0.02 4.85 14.63
C ALA A 180 1.28 4.64 15.48
N ALA A 181 2.04 5.70 15.67
CA ALA A 181 3.16 5.78 16.60
C ALA A 181 2.70 6.45 17.91
N SER A 182 3.54 6.40 18.95
CA SER A 182 3.24 7.07 20.23
C SER A 182 3.19 8.60 20.09
N ASP A 183 4.01 9.18 19.22
CA ASP A 183 3.87 10.59 18.79
C ASP A 183 3.11 10.64 17.46
N GLU A 184 2.07 11.47 17.41
CA GLU A 184 1.24 11.67 16.22
C GLU A 184 2.06 12.16 15.02
N LYS A 185 3.15 12.91 15.25
CA LYS A 185 4.04 13.41 14.18
C LYS A 185 4.79 12.29 13.46
N ASP A 186 5.04 11.19 14.16
CA ASP A 186 5.76 10.04 13.65
C ASP A 186 4.80 9.01 13.02
N SER A 187 3.49 9.19 13.22
CA SER A 187 2.46 8.33 12.65
C SER A 187 2.37 8.47 11.13
N LEU A 188 2.14 7.34 10.46
CA LEU A 188 1.95 7.27 9.02
C LEU A 188 0.45 7.14 8.75
N ALA A 189 -0.11 8.02 7.94
CA ALA A 189 -1.52 7.99 7.59
C ALA A 189 -1.73 8.45 6.15
N SER A 190 -2.64 7.79 5.43
CA SER A 190 -2.98 8.12 4.05
C SER A 190 -3.59 9.52 3.96
N VAL A 191 -4.51 9.86 4.87
CA VAL A 191 -5.16 11.18 4.96
C VAL A 191 -4.17 12.33 5.24
N LYS A 192 -3.02 12.03 5.85
CA LYS A 192 -1.94 13.00 6.10
C LYS A 192 -0.85 12.97 5.03
N ASN A 193 -1.00 12.15 3.99
CA ASN A 193 -0.01 11.93 2.94
C ASN A 193 1.37 11.43 3.44
N THR A 194 1.44 10.93 4.68
CA THR A 194 2.67 10.35 5.24
C THR A 194 2.79 8.86 4.93
N LEU A 195 1.67 8.22 4.58
CA LEU A 195 1.56 6.88 3.97
C LEU A 195 0.90 7.03 2.59
N LYS A 196 1.43 6.35 1.57
CA LYS A 196 0.77 6.27 0.25
C LYS A 196 -0.06 5.00 0.17
N THR A 197 -1.15 5.05 -0.60
CA THR A 197 -2.02 3.90 -0.84
C THR A 197 -2.09 3.63 -2.32
N ARG A 198 -2.01 2.36 -2.70
CA ARG A 198 -2.14 1.91 -4.10
C ARG A 198 -3.21 0.82 -4.15
N SER A 199 -4.32 1.15 -4.79
CA SER A 199 -5.46 0.24 -4.95
C SER A 199 -5.16 -0.87 -5.95
N GLY A 200 -5.75 -2.03 -5.71
CA GLY A 200 -5.72 -3.18 -6.62
C GLY A 200 -7.01 -3.26 -7.44
N ARG A 201 -7.05 -4.19 -8.39
CA ARG A 201 -8.26 -4.50 -9.16
C ARG A 201 -8.30 -5.96 -9.54
N VAL A 202 -9.47 -6.58 -9.52
CA VAL A 202 -9.70 -7.92 -10.07
C VAL A 202 -10.30 -7.75 -11.46
N VAL A 203 -9.59 -8.20 -12.49
CA VAL A 203 -10.04 -8.11 -13.88
C VAL A 203 -10.61 -9.46 -14.30
N ILE A 204 -11.85 -9.46 -14.75
CA ILE A 204 -12.56 -10.66 -15.18
C ILE A 204 -12.56 -10.75 -16.69
N GLY A 205 -12.17 -11.90 -17.22
CA GLY A 205 -12.29 -12.18 -18.65
C GLY A 205 -11.88 -13.61 -18.97
N ASP A 206 -12.21 -14.02 -20.20
CA ASP A 206 -11.83 -15.34 -20.72
C ASP A 206 -10.36 -15.40 -21.15
#